data_AF-A0A4Y2AJL7-F1
#
_entry.id   AF-A0A4Y2AJL7-F1
#
_cell.length_a   1.000
_cell.length_b   1.000
_cell.length_c   1.000
_cell.angle_alpha   90.00
_cell.angle_beta   90.00
_cell.angle_gamma   90.00
#
_symmetry.space_group_name_H-M   'P 1'
#
loop_
_entity.id
_entity.type
_entity.pdbx_description
1 polymer ?
#
loop_
_entity_poly.entity_id
_entity_poly.type
_entity_poly.pdbx_seq_one_letter_code
_entity_poly.pdbx_strand_id
1 'polypeptide(L)'
;MSGSRTSIWKLRKDDLILVVKEMGLTVLANVRFIDEKNLIENSDIYKNQLEVFQRIIDSVTERWQLEAERRKSEDEARESEIKAKLKIERAKRTELKKQLEIEIMKKHL
;
A
#
# COMPACT_ATOMS: atom_id res chain seq x y z
N MET A 1 -10.47 15.62 -15.56
CA MET A 1 -10.38 15.36 -14.11
C MET A 1 -9.36 16.34 -13.54
N SER A 2 -9.82 17.31 -12.75
CA SER A 2 -8.92 18.27 -12.06
C SER A 2 -8.45 17.61 -10.76
N GLY A 3 -7.50 16.68 -10.87
CA GLY A 3 -6.79 16.16 -9.70
C GLY A 3 -5.95 17.28 -9.08
N SER A 4 -6.02 17.41 -7.76
CA SER A 4 -5.15 18.34 -7.02
C SER A 4 -3.69 18.02 -7.35
N ARG A 5 -2.93 19.00 -7.84
CA ARG A 5 -1.51 18.82 -8.19
C ARG A 5 -0.75 18.36 -6.97
N THR A 6 -0.10 17.21 -7.06
CA THR A 6 0.70 16.68 -5.96
C THR A 6 2.01 17.44 -5.90
N SER A 7 2.29 18.03 -4.73
CA SER A 7 3.58 18.68 -4.49
C SER A 7 4.68 17.64 -4.41
N ILE A 8 5.78 17.88 -5.13
CA ILE A 8 7.00 17.08 -5.07
C ILE A 8 7.54 16.94 -3.64
N TRP A 9 7.27 17.93 -2.77
CA TRP A 9 7.67 17.93 -1.37
C TRP A 9 7.01 16.82 -0.55
N LYS A 10 5.85 16.30 -0.98
CA LYS A 10 5.15 15.19 -0.33
C LYS A 10 5.72 13.82 -0.69
N LEU A 11 6.56 13.73 -1.73
CA LEU A 11 7.17 12.47 -2.14
C LEU A 11 8.22 11.98 -1.12
N ARG A 12 8.30 10.67 -0.92
CA ARG A 12 9.39 10.02 -0.18
C ARG A 12 10.56 9.71 -1.11
N LYS A 13 11.65 9.20 -0.54
CA LYS A 13 12.89 8.89 -1.27
C LYS A 13 12.65 8.01 -2.50
N ASP A 14 11.98 6.88 -2.30
CA ASP A 14 11.75 5.90 -3.36
C ASP A 14 10.81 6.44 -4.45
N ASP A 15 9.85 7.26 -4.05
CA ASP A 15 8.88 7.89 -4.95
C ASP A 15 9.59 8.91 -5.87
N LEU A 16 10.48 9.74 -5.31
CA LEU A 16 11.27 10.67 -6.13
C LEU A 16 12.24 9.93 -7.05
N ILE A 17 12.86 8.84 -6.59
CA ILE A 17 13.73 8.01 -7.43
C ILE A 17 12.97 7.51 -8.66
N LEU A 18 11.72 7.08 -8.46
CA LEU A 18 10.87 6.64 -9.56
C LEU A 18 10.51 7.81 -10.50
N VAL A 19 10.13 8.97 -9.93
CA VAL A 19 9.86 10.19 -10.70
C VAL A 19 11.07 10.59 -11.55
N VAL A 20 12.26 10.68 -10.96
CA VAL A 20 13.52 11.02 -11.64
C VAL A 20 13.80 10.05 -12.79
N LYS A 21 13.61 8.75 -12.56
CA LYS A 21 13.75 7.72 -13.61
C LYS A 21 12.73 7.89 -14.74
N GLU A 22 11.46 8.15 -14.42
CA GLU A 22 10.40 8.35 -15.42
C GLU A 22 10.57 9.66 -16.21
N MET A 23 11.21 10.66 -15.61
CA MET A 23 11.67 11.87 -16.29
C MET A 23 12.90 11.63 -17.20
N GLY A 24 13.47 10.43 -17.19
CA GLY A 24 14.70 10.11 -17.94
C GLY A 24 15.97 10.71 -17.33
N LEU A 25 15.91 11.14 -16.07
CA LEU A 25 17.03 11.72 -15.34
C LEU A 25 17.83 10.64 -14.61
N THR A 26 19.12 10.91 -14.39
CA THR A 26 19.98 10.01 -13.61
C THR A 26 19.84 10.36 -12.13
N VAL A 27 19.50 9.36 -11.31
CA VAL A 27 19.51 9.49 -9.86
C VAL A 27 20.98 9.51 -9.40
N LEU A 28 21.41 10.63 -8.83
CA LEU A 28 22.79 10.76 -8.36
C LEU A 28 22.88 10.17 -6.96
N ALA A 29 23.61 9.05 -6.82
CA ALA A 29 23.68 8.27 -5.58
C ALA A 29 24.15 9.07 -4.34
N ASN A 30 24.85 10.19 -4.54
CA ASN A 30 25.46 11.02 -3.50
C ASN A 30 24.78 12.37 -3.28
N VAL A 31 23.69 12.67 -3.99
CA VAL A 31 22.99 13.96 -3.85
C VAL A 31 21.93 13.86 -2.76
N ARG A 32 21.76 14.93 -1.98
CA ARG A 32 20.69 14.97 -0.98
C ARG A 32 19.37 15.08 -1.72
N PHE A 33 18.40 14.31 -1.28
CA PHE A 33 17.04 14.30 -1.81
C PHE A 33 16.36 15.69 -1.86
N ILE A 34 16.68 16.58 -0.91
CA ILE A 34 16.19 17.97 -0.92
C ILE A 34 16.74 18.73 -2.13
N ASP A 35 18.00 18.49 -2.49
CA ASP A 35 18.64 19.14 -3.64
C ASP A 35 18.01 18.64 -4.95
N GLU A 36 17.66 17.36 -5.06
CA GLU A 36 16.93 16.81 -6.22
C GLU A 36 15.51 17.40 -6.35
N LYS A 37 14.78 17.55 -5.24
CA LYS A 37 13.47 18.22 -5.24
C LYS A 37 13.57 19.65 -5.73
N ASN A 38 14.53 20.39 -5.18
CA ASN A 38 14.79 21.78 -5.56
C ASN A 38 15.14 21.90 -7.05
N LEU A 39 15.96 20.98 -7.57
CA LEU A 39 16.33 20.95 -8.99
C LEU A 39 15.10 20.73 -9.88
N ILE A 40 14.22 19.78 -9.55
CA ILE A 40 13.04 19.51 -10.38
C ILE A 40 12.05 20.69 -10.36
N GLU A 41 11.86 21.31 -9.20
CA GLU A 41 10.89 22.40 -9.03
C GLU A 41 11.39 23.73 -9.61
N ASN A 42 12.69 24.03 -9.49
CA ASN A 42 13.27 25.34 -9.82
C ASN A 42 14.21 25.31 -11.03
N SER A 43 14.28 24.21 -11.78
CA SER A 43 15.15 24.15 -12.94
C SER A 43 14.65 25.04 -14.08
N ASP A 44 15.47 26.01 -14.46
CA ASP A 44 15.26 26.82 -15.65
C ASP A 44 15.32 26.00 -16.94
N ILE A 45 16.05 24.88 -16.94
CA ILE A 45 16.17 23.96 -18.09
C ILE A 45 14.84 23.24 -18.33
N TYR A 46 14.15 22.86 -17.26
CA TYR A 46 12.92 22.07 -17.33
C TYR A 46 11.65 22.92 -17.22
N LYS A 47 11.78 24.25 -17.20
CA LYS A 47 10.66 25.20 -17.06
C LYS A 47 9.51 24.95 -18.05
N ASN A 48 9.85 24.58 -19.29
CA ASN A 48 8.86 24.27 -20.34
C ASN A 48 8.30 22.84 -20.25
N GLN A 49 8.89 21.98 -19.43
CA GLN A 49 8.49 20.58 -19.21
C GLN A 49 7.82 20.36 -17.84
N LEU A 50 7.62 21.44 -17.06
CA LEU A 50 7.00 21.38 -15.73
C LEU A 50 5.64 20.68 -15.75
N GLU A 51 4.84 20.84 -16.81
CA GLU A 51 3.56 20.13 -16.91
C GLU A 51 3.72 18.61 -17.09
N VAL A 52 4.70 18.18 -17.88
CA VAL A 52 5.00 16.76 -18.07
C VAL A 52 5.49 16.17 -16.75
N PHE A 53 6.35 16.89 -16.06
CA PHE A 53 6.90 16.51 -14.77
C PHE A 53 5.83 16.42 -13.69
N GLN A 54 4.90 17.38 -13.67
CA GLN A 54 3.76 17.35 -12.76
C GLN A 54 2.89 16.12 -13.02
N ARG A 55 2.64 15.75 -14.29
CA ARG A 55 1.89 14.53 -14.64
C ARG A 55 2.60 13.26 -14.17
N ILE A 56 3.93 13.20 -14.27
CA ILE A 56 4.73 12.08 -13.76
C ILE A 56 4.60 11.99 -12.24
N ILE A 57 4.76 13.13 -11.53
CA ILE A 57 4.61 13.21 -10.08
C ILE A 57 3.22 12.74 -9.64
N ASP A 58 2.17 13.22 -10.31
CA ASP A 58 0.78 12.84 -10.02
C ASP A 58 0.57 11.34 -10.27
N SER A 59 1.07 10.81 -11.39
CA SER A 59 0.95 9.38 -11.75
C SER A 59 1.68 8.45 -10.79
N VAL A 60 2.89 8.82 -10.34
CA VAL A 60 3.63 8.04 -9.34
C VAL A 60 2.89 8.06 -8.00
N THR A 61 2.35 9.21 -7.62
CA THR A 61 1.57 9.37 -6.38
C THR A 61 0.30 8.52 -6.41
N GLU A 62 -0.45 8.58 -7.50
CA GLU A 62 -1.69 7.81 -7.70
C GLU A 62 -1.41 6.31 -7.63
N ARG A 63 -0.36 5.81 -8.31
CA ARG A 63 0.05 4.40 -8.23
C ARG A 63 0.34 3.96 -6.79
N TRP A 64 0.98 4.82 -6.00
CA TRP A 64 1.25 4.53 -4.59
C TRP A 64 -0.02 4.45 -3.73
N GLN A 65 -0.96 5.37 -3.95
CA GLN A 65 -2.24 5.36 -3.23
C GLN A 65 -3.03 4.10 -3.55
N LEU A 66 -3.10 3.73 -4.83
CA LEU A 66 -3.76 2.50 -5.28
C LEU A 66 -3.11 1.25 -4.69
N GLU A 67 -1.77 1.17 -4.66
CA GLU A 67 -1.07 0.02 -4.06
C GLU A 67 -1.27 -0.05 -2.54
N ALA A 68 -1.32 1.09 -1.85
CA ALA A 68 -1.60 1.13 -0.42
C ALA A 68 -3.04 0.68 -0.11
N GLU A 69 -4.02 1.14 -0.88
CA GLU A 69 -5.41 0.69 -0.78
C GLU A 69 -5.57 -0.80 -1.07
N ARG A 70 -4.89 -1.29 -2.12
CA ARG A 70 -4.86 -2.71 -2.48
C ARG A 70 -4.34 -3.56 -1.33
N ARG A 71 -3.19 -3.20 -0.75
CA ARG A 71 -2.61 -3.93 0.41
C ARG A 71 -3.54 -3.93 1.61
N LYS A 72 -4.15 -2.79 1.92
CA LYS A 72 -5.12 -2.69 3.01
C LYS A 72 -6.31 -3.62 2.77
N SER A 73 -6.84 -3.65 1.55
CA SER A 73 -7.93 -4.54 1.19
C SER A 73 -7.54 -6.02 1.26
N GLU A 74 -6.32 -6.38 0.84
CA GLU A 74 -5.81 -7.75 0.96
C GLU A 74 -5.66 -8.20 2.42
N ASP A 75 -5.16 -7.32 3.29
CA ASP A 75 -5.02 -7.60 4.72
C ASP A 75 -6.38 -7.77 5.39
N GLU A 76 -7.35 -6.91 5.08
CA GLU A 76 -8.73 -7.02 5.55
C GLU A 76 -9.41 -8.33 5.09
N ALA A 77 -9.18 -8.74 3.83
CA ALA A 77 -9.69 -10.00 3.30
C ALA A 77 -9.09 -11.21 4.03
N ARG A 78 -7.78 -11.20 4.26
CA ARG A 78 -7.09 -12.26 5.03
C ARG A 78 -7.60 -12.34 6.46
N GLU A 79 -7.78 -11.20 7.12
CA GLU A 79 -8.30 -11.16 8.49
C GLU A 79 -9.72 -11.72 8.57
N SER A 80 -10.58 -11.37 7.61
CA SER A 80 -11.93 -11.89 7.48
C SER A 80 -11.94 -13.42 7.30
N GLU A 81 -11.07 -13.94 6.44
CA GLU A 81 -10.94 -15.38 6.19
C GLU A 81 -10.50 -16.13 7.45
N ILE A 82 -9.50 -15.59 8.18
CA ILE A 82 -9.02 -16.16 9.44
C ILE A 82 -10.15 -16.17 10.49
N LYS A 83 -10.90 -15.08 10.61
CA LYS A 83 -12.05 -14.99 11.53
C LYS A 83 -13.14 -16.02 11.19
N ALA A 84 -13.44 -16.20 9.90
CA ALA A 84 -14.40 -17.21 9.45
C ALA A 84 -13.95 -18.64 9.81
N LYS A 85 -12.69 -18.97 9.52
CA LYS A 85 -12.09 -20.27 9.88
C LYS A 85 -12.13 -20.53 11.39
N LEU A 86 -11.77 -19.53 12.21
CA LEU A 86 -11.85 -19.63 13.67
C LEU A 86 -13.27 -19.86 14.18
N LYS A 87 -14.27 -19.22 13.58
CA LYS A 87 -15.68 -19.41 13.95
C LYS A 87 -16.14 -20.84 13.68
N ILE A 88 -15.78 -21.40 12.53
CA ILE A 88 -16.08 -22.79 12.16
C ILE A 88 -15.40 -23.75 13.15
N GLU A 89 -14.12 -23.54 13.44
CA GLU A 89 -13.36 -24.41 14.35
C GLU A 89 -13.91 -24.40 15.77
N ARG A 90 -14.34 -23.22 16.26
CA ARG A 90 -15.04 -23.10 17.55
C ARG A 90 -16.36 -23.86 17.56
N ALA A 91 -17.14 -23.77 16.49
CA ALA A 91 -18.40 -24.51 16.39
C ALA A 91 -18.17 -26.03 16.41
N LYS A 92 -17.20 -26.52 15.63
CA LYS A 92 -16.80 -27.94 15.61
C LYS A 92 -16.35 -28.42 16.99
N ARG A 93 -15.53 -27.64 17.70
CA ARG A 93 -15.10 -27.97 19.07
C ARG A 93 -16.26 -28.05 20.04
N THR A 94 -17.23 -27.15 19.96
CA THR A 94 -18.42 -27.18 20.81
C THR A 94 -19.26 -28.42 20.53
N GLU A 95 -19.43 -28.79 19.26
CA GLU A 95 -20.16 -30.01 18.87
C GLU A 95 -19.48 -31.28 19.39
N LEU A 96 -18.16 -31.40 19.20
CA LEU A 96 -17.38 -32.53 19.71
C LEU A 96 -17.45 -32.64 21.24
N LYS A 97 -17.43 -31.51 21.96
CA LYS A 97 -17.59 -31.51 23.42
C LYS A 97 -18.95 -32.07 23.85
N LYS A 98 -20.04 -31.68 23.17
CA LYS A 98 -21.38 -32.22 23.46
C LYS A 98 -21.46 -33.71 23.20
N GLN A 99 -20.89 -34.18 22.09
CA GLN A 99 -20.86 -35.60 21.76
C GLN A 99 -20.08 -36.41 22.81
N LEU A 100 -18.93 -35.90 23.25
CA LEU A 100 -18.13 -36.50 24.31
C LEU A 100 -18.89 -36.60 25.63
N GLU A 101 -19.61 -35.54 26.02
CA GLU A 101 -20.41 -35.51 27.24
C GLU A 101 -21.54 -36.55 27.20
N ILE A 102 -22.25 -36.65 26.07
CA ILE A 102 -23.27 -37.70 25.85
C ILE A 102 -22.66 -39.09 25.95
N GLU A 103 -21.48 -39.32 25.37
CA GLU A 103 -20.83 -40.63 25.40
C GLU A 103 -20.35 -41.01 26.81
N ILE A 104 -19.84 -40.05 27.57
CA ILE A 104 -19.52 -40.23 28.99
C ILE A 104 -20.78 -40.63 29.77
N MET A 105 -21.90 -39.93 29.57
CA MET A 105 -23.17 -40.25 30.23
C MET A 105 -23.66 -41.66 29.87
N LYS A 106 -23.56 -42.05 28.59
CA LYS A 106 -23.93 -43.40 28.12
C LYS A 106 -23.07 -44.51 28.73
N LYS A 107 -21.79 -44.24 29.02
CA LYS A 107 -20.88 -45.21 29.65
C LYS A 107 -21.07 -45.35 31.16
N HIS A 108 -21.71 -44.37 31.80
CA HIS A 108 -21.98 -44.36 33.25
C HIS A 108 -23.43 -44.74 33.61
N LEU A 109 -24.24 -45.14 32.62
CA LEU A 109 -25.55 -45.78 32.76
C LEU A 109 -25.41 -47.29 32.61
#